data_AF-A0A3D3URQ7-F1
#
_entry.id   AF-A0A3D3URQ7-F1
#
_cell.length_a   1.000
_cell.length_b   1.000
_cell.length_c   1.000
_cell.angle_alpha   90.00
_cell.angle_beta   90.00
_cell.angle_gamma   90.00
#
_symmetry.space_group_name_H-M   'P 1'
#
loop_
_entity.id
_entity.type
_entity.pdbx_description
1 polymer ?
#
loop_
_entity_poly.entity_id
_entity_poly.type
_entity_poly.pdbx_seq_one_letter_code
_entity_poly.pdbx_strand_id
1 'polypeptide(L)'
;HFELPGWKGQFWKQDPDPFTVSRDEAPVIFEPGSQYAYSNPGMALLSYAVTAALKGTEHTDIRTLLRQRIMRPIGVKDSDWSIGYGKTFEVNGLNLVANWGGGGYTARAVARVGRLMLRKGNWQGRQLVDSKWVEEVVRYAGTPLPDRVSRASSPR
;
A
#
# COMPACT_ATOMS: atom_id res chain seq x y z
N HIS A 1 6.00 -18.41 5.64
CA HIS A 1 6.73 -17.40 4.84
C HIS A 1 8.24 -17.55 4.93
N PHE A 2 8.82 -17.66 6.13
CA PHE A 2 10.28 -17.72 6.30
C PHE A 2 10.98 -18.99 5.77
N GLU A 3 10.23 -20.06 5.52
CA GLU A 3 10.74 -21.31 4.95
C GLU A 3 10.67 -21.36 3.41
N LEU A 4 10.14 -20.31 2.77
CA LEU A 4 10.06 -20.26 1.31
C LEU A 4 11.47 -20.19 0.70
N PRO A 5 11.77 -20.93 -0.37
CA PRO A 5 13.05 -20.84 -1.06
C PRO A 5 13.11 -19.60 -1.97
N GLY A 6 14.35 -19.23 -2.34
CA GLY A 6 14.64 -18.16 -3.31
C GLY A 6 14.14 -16.77 -2.89
N TRP A 7 13.82 -15.95 -3.89
CA TRP A 7 13.42 -14.55 -3.71
C TRP A 7 12.22 -14.37 -2.78
N LYS A 8 11.28 -15.33 -2.76
CA LYS A 8 10.12 -15.27 -1.86
C LYS A 8 10.56 -15.35 -0.40
N GLY A 9 11.50 -16.23 -0.09
CA GLY A 9 12.10 -16.33 1.24
C GLY A 9 12.85 -15.07 1.62
N GLN A 10 13.71 -14.59 0.72
CA GLN A 10 14.51 -13.37 0.92
C GLN A 10 13.63 -12.14 1.19
N PHE A 11 12.56 -11.96 0.43
CA PHE A 11 11.59 -10.88 0.64
C PHE A 11 11.03 -10.87 2.07
N TRP A 12 10.63 -12.03 2.58
CA TRP A 12 10.05 -12.14 3.92
C TRP A 12 11.09 -12.08 5.05
N LYS A 13 12.28 -12.65 4.81
CA LYS A 13 13.43 -12.52 5.71
C LYS A 13 13.98 -11.08 5.75
N GLN A 14 13.69 -10.29 4.72
CA GLN A 14 14.20 -8.93 4.53
C GLN A 14 15.74 -8.92 4.48
N ASP A 15 16.31 -9.96 3.89
CA ASP A 15 17.75 -10.12 3.68
C ASP A 15 18.03 -10.75 2.28
N PRO A 16 18.49 -9.96 1.28
CA PRO A 16 18.66 -8.49 1.32
C PRO A 16 17.31 -7.77 1.44
N ASP A 17 17.32 -6.43 1.49
CA ASP A 17 16.10 -5.66 1.72
C ASP A 17 14.96 -6.01 0.73
N PRO A 18 13.69 -5.95 1.17
CA PRO A 18 12.57 -6.42 0.36
C PRO A 18 12.34 -5.59 -0.90
N PHE A 19 12.84 -4.35 -1.00
CA PHE A 19 12.68 -3.51 -2.18
C PHE A 19 13.67 -3.91 -3.28
N THR A 20 14.92 -4.19 -2.93
CA THR A 20 15.92 -4.74 -3.86
C THR A 20 15.48 -6.11 -4.36
N VAL A 21 15.05 -7.01 -3.47
CA VAL A 21 14.48 -8.31 -3.87
C VAL A 21 13.28 -8.14 -4.81
N SER A 22 12.40 -7.18 -4.53
CA SER A 22 11.23 -6.92 -5.38
C SER A 22 11.59 -6.36 -6.76
N ARG A 23 12.67 -5.58 -6.86
CA ARG A 23 13.12 -4.95 -8.10
C ARG A 23 13.91 -5.92 -8.98
N ASP A 24 14.82 -6.68 -8.38
CA ASP A 24 15.85 -7.41 -9.12
C ASP A 24 15.58 -8.91 -9.23
N GLU A 25 14.86 -9.49 -8.26
CA GLU A 25 14.72 -10.95 -8.14
C GLU A 25 13.29 -11.46 -8.37
N ALA A 26 12.28 -10.65 -8.06
CA ALA A 26 10.87 -11.05 -8.24
C ALA A 26 10.50 -11.05 -9.74
N PRO A 27 10.09 -12.19 -10.32
CA PRO A 27 9.81 -12.29 -11.74
C PRO A 27 8.46 -11.70 -12.12
N VAL A 28 8.38 -11.16 -13.34
CA VAL A 28 7.10 -10.93 -14.02
C VAL A 28 6.58 -12.27 -14.51
N ILE A 29 5.48 -12.76 -13.94
CA ILE A 29 4.97 -14.13 -14.15
C ILE A 29 3.93 -14.25 -15.28
N PHE A 30 3.46 -13.12 -15.82
CA PHE A 30 2.56 -13.02 -16.97
C PHE A 30 2.62 -11.62 -17.58
N GLU A 31 2.10 -11.45 -18.79
CA GLU A 31 2.03 -10.14 -19.45
C GLU A 31 1.18 -9.15 -18.61
N PRO A 32 1.66 -7.92 -18.34
CA PRO A 32 0.92 -6.93 -17.57
C PRO A 32 -0.49 -6.70 -18.13
N GLY A 33 -1.51 -6.83 -17.28
CA GLY A 33 -2.91 -6.66 -17.67
C GLY A 33 -3.59 -7.91 -18.23
N SER A 34 -2.86 -9.00 -18.49
CA SER A 34 -3.42 -10.25 -19.03
C SER A 34 -4.03 -11.17 -17.96
N GLN A 35 -3.49 -11.16 -16.74
CA GLN A 35 -3.92 -12.01 -15.62
C GLN A 35 -3.86 -11.26 -14.28
N TYR A 36 -4.41 -11.86 -13.23
CA TYR A 36 -4.42 -11.32 -11.88
C TYR A 36 -3.60 -12.19 -10.92
N ALA A 37 -2.73 -11.55 -10.13
CA ALA A 37 -2.10 -12.18 -8.98
C ALA A 37 -1.91 -11.14 -7.86
N TYR A 38 -2.18 -11.55 -6.63
CA TYR A 38 -1.85 -10.74 -5.46
C TYR A 38 -0.32 -10.68 -5.28
N SER A 39 0.24 -9.46 -5.17
CA SER A 39 1.69 -9.27 -5.19
C SER A 39 2.17 -8.24 -4.16
N ASN A 40 2.78 -8.73 -3.07
CA ASN A 40 3.51 -7.87 -2.12
C ASN A 40 4.75 -7.21 -2.76
N PRO A 41 5.56 -7.88 -3.61
CA PRO A 41 6.65 -7.23 -4.33
C PRO A 41 6.18 -6.09 -5.23
N GLY A 42 5.03 -6.26 -5.91
CA GLY A 42 4.43 -5.19 -6.71
C GLY A 42 4.07 -3.96 -5.87
N MET A 43 3.53 -4.19 -4.66
CA MET A 43 3.27 -3.12 -3.70
C MET A 43 4.57 -2.44 -3.22
N ALA A 44 5.64 -3.20 -2.99
CA ALA A 44 6.96 -2.65 -2.65
C ALA A 44 7.48 -1.72 -3.75
N LEU A 45 7.38 -2.12 -5.03
CA LEU A 45 7.74 -1.27 -6.15
C LEU A 45 6.83 -0.04 -6.30
N LEU A 46 5.54 -0.15 -5.96
CA LEU A 46 4.67 1.04 -5.87
C LEU A 46 5.18 2.03 -4.82
N SER A 47 5.56 1.56 -3.63
CA SER A 47 6.16 2.45 -2.62
C SER A 47 7.48 3.03 -3.11
N TYR A 48 8.30 2.26 -3.84
CA TYR A 48 9.54 2.75 -4.42
C TYR A 48 9.25 3.91 -5.37
N ALA A 49 8.34 3.72 -6.32
CA ALA A 49 7.98 4.72 -7.32
C ALA A 49 7.41 5.99 -6.68
N VAL A 50 6.51 5.86 -5.70
CA VAL A 50 5.95 7.01 -4.98
C VAL A 50 7.05 7.76 -4.23
N THR A 51 7.90 7.08 -3.45
CA THR A 51 8.99 7.74 -2.72
C THR A 51 9.98 8.42 -3.68
N ALA A 52 10.30 7.80 -4.82
CA ALA A 52 11.13 8.41 -5.84
C ALA A 52 10.52 9.71 -6.40
N ALA A 53 9.20 9.74 -6.61
CA ALA A 53 8.48 10.92 -7.06
C ALA A 53 8.40 12.03 -5.99
N LEU A 54 8.64 11.72 -4.71
CA LEU A 54 8.69 12.69 -3.62
C LEU A 54 10.05 13.37 -3.46
N LYS A 55 11.09 12.97 -4.22
CA LYS A 55 12.42 13.61 -4.16
C LYS A 55 12.30 15.12 -4.36
N GLY A 56 12.97 15.88 -3.50
CA GLY A 56 12.94 17.35 -3.52
C GLY A 56 11.69 17.98 -2.88
N THR A 57 10.77 17.19 -2.35
CA THR A 57 9.65 17.68 -1.53
C THR A 57 9.99 17.61 -0.03
N GLU A 58 9.11 18.17 0.80
CA GLU A 58 9.21 18.06 2.27
C GLU A 58 8.93 16.64 2.83
N HIS A 59 8.40 15.74 2.00
CA HIS A 59 8.08 14.37 2.40
C HIS A 59 9.23 13.44 2.03
N THR A 60 9.84 12.82 3.02
CA THR A 60 11.01 11.95 2.83
C THR A 60 10.64 10.50 2.49
N ASP A 61 9.38 10.11 2.74
CA ASP A 61 8.85 8.76 2.52
C ASP A 61 7.31 8.77 2.45
N ILE A 62 6.70 7.63 2.14
CA ILE A 62 5.23 7.51 2.10
C ILE A 62 4.57 7.68 3.47
N ARG A 63 5.28 7.41 4.58
CA ARG A 63 4.74 7.53 5.95
C ARG A 63 4.54 9.00 6.30
N THR A 64 5.53 9.84 6.04
CA THR A 64 5.50 11.30 6.26
C THR A 64 4.46 11.97 5.37
N LEU A 65 4.38 11.55 4.09
CA LEU A 65 3.32 11.98 3.17
C LEU A 65 1.92 11.70 3.75
N LEU A 66 1.64 10.44 4.12
CA LEU A 66 0.34 10.05 4.69
C LEU A 66 0.04 10.77 6.01
N ARG A 67 1.05 10.88 6.88
CA ARG A 67 0.94 11.56 8.17
C ARG A 67 0.49 13.02 8.01
N GLN A 68 1.15 13.75 7.11
CA GLN A 68 0.94 15.19 6.96
C GLN A 68 -0.26 15.52 6.08
N ARG A 69 -0.47 14.80 4.98
CA ARG A 69 -1.56 15.13 4.03
C ARG A 69 -2.90 14.50 4.37
N ILE A 70 -2.92 13.38 5.09
CA ILE A 70 -4.15 12.62 5.34
C ILE A 70 -4.42 12.45 6.83
N MET A 71 -3.56 11.73 7.56
CA MET A 71 -3.88 11.25 8.92
C MET A 71 -4.10 12.39 9.91
N ARG A 72 -3.18 13.36 9.98
CA ARG A 72 -3.35 14.54 10.84
C ARG A 72 -4.54 15.41 10.42
N PRO A 73 -4.73 15.76 9.13
CA PRO A 73 -5.91 16.51 8.69
C PRO A 73 -7.27 15.87 9.01
N ILE A 74 -7.37 14.54 9.01
CA ILE A 74 -8.63 13.86 9.42
C ILE A 74 -8.73 13.63 10.94
N GLY A 75 -7.77 14.14 11.72
CA GLY A 75 -7.76 14.07 13.19
C GLY A 75 -7.32 12.72 13.76
N VAL A 76 -6.53 11.94 13.02
CA VAL A 76 -5.87 10.73 13.52
C VAL A 76 -4.54 11.11 14.18
N LYS A 77 -4.35 10.69 15.43
CA LYS A 77 -3.11 10.94 16.18
C LYS A 77 -2.00 10.01 15.71
N ASP A 78 -0.74 10.44 15.82
CA ASP A 78 0.43 9.61 15.46
C ASP A 78 0.49 8.29 16.26
N SER A 79 -0.14 8.21 17.44
CA SER A 79 -0.26 6.98 18.26
C SER A 79 -1.36 6.02 17.80
N ASP A 80 -2.30 6.47 16.98
CA ASP A 80 -3.49 5.71 16.60
C ASP A 80 -3.30 4.91 15.30
N TRP A 81 -2.13 5.03 14.67
CA TRP A 81 -1.78 4.30 13.45
C TRP A 81 -0.28 4.06 13.30
N SER A 82 0.08 3.09 12.48
CA SER A 82 1.45 2.80 12.07
C SER A 82 1.47 2.22 10.65
N ILE A 83 2.65 2.21 10.02
CA ILE A 83 2.89 1.59 8.72
C ILE A 83 4.33 1.10 8.63
N GLY A 84 4.57 0.09 7.79
CA GLY A 84 5.91 -0.33 7.44
C GLY A 84 6.57 -1.26 8.45
N TYR A 85 5.78 -1.96 9.27
CA TYR A 85 6.31 -2.84 10.34
C TYR A 85 7.25 -2.11 11.31
N GLY A 86 7.08 -0.79 11.47
CA GLY A 86 7.97 0.04 12.29
C GLY A 86 9.38 0.22 11.72
N LYS A 87 9.63 -0.20 10.47
CA LYS A 87 10.94 -0.15 9.80
C LYS A 87 10.91 0.82 8.61
N THR A 88 12.10 1.32 8.27
CA THR A 88 12.40 2.06 7.05
C THR A 88 13.68 1.47 6.48
N PHE A 89 13.75 1.31 5.17
CA PHE A 89 14.92 0.78 4.46
C PHE A 89 15.50 1.88 3.60
N GLU A 90 16.82 2.06 3.64
CA GLU A 90 17.51 2.98 2.74
C GLU A 90 17.99 2.22 1.50
N VAL A 91 17.47 2.57 0.32
CA VAL A 91 17.82 1.91 -0.95
C VAL A 91 17.98 2.96 -2.03
N ASN A 92 19.17 3.05 -2.65
CA ASN A 92 19.50 4.05 -3.68
C ASN A 92 19.18 5.51 -3.25
N GLY A 93 19.47 5.84 -1.98
CA GLY A 93 19.18 7.15 -1.40
C GLY A 93 17.68 7.45 -1.20
N LEU A 94 16.83 6.42 -1.17
CA LEU A 94 15.41 6.53 -0.85
C LEU A 94 15.09 5.89 0.50
N ASN A 95 14.30 6.59 1.32
CA ASN A 95 13.73 6.05 2.54
C ASN A 95 12.43 5.30 2.22
N LEU A 96 12.53 3.99 2.07
CA LEU A 96 11.44 3.13 1.65
C LEU A 96 10.73 2.50 2.86
N VAL A 97 9.40 2.56 2.84
CA VAL A 97 8.54 2.09 3.92
C VAL A 97 7.56 1.07 3.35
N ALA A 98 7.44 -0.09 3.99
CA ALA A 98 6.56 -1.13 3.48
C ALA A 98 5.08 -0.71 3.50
N ASN A 99 4.38 -0.89 2.38
CA ASN A 99 2.94 -0.59 2.20
C ASN A 99 2.08 -1.86 1.98
N TRP A 100 2.71 -3.03 1.86
CA TRP A 100 2.03 -4.32 1.61
C TRP A 100 1.51 -4.99 2.89
N GLY A 101 1.78 -4.40 4.06
CA GLY A 101 1.36 -4.92 5.36
C GLY A 101 2.01 -4.17 6.52
N GLY A 102 1.80 -4.67 7.74
CA GLY A 102 2.39 -4.09 8.95
C GLY A 102 1.80 -2.74 9.36
N GLY A 103 0.60 -2.42 8.86
CA GLY A 103 -0.16 -1.26 9.29
C GLY A 103 -1.02 -1.60 10.50
N GLY A 104 -0.90 -0.81 11.57
CA GLY A 104 -1.81 -0.84 12.70
C GLY A 104 -2.71 0.39 12.67
N TYR A 105 -4.00 0.25 12.97
CA TYR A 105 -4.93 1.37 13.08
C TYR A 105 -5.91 1.08 14.21
N THR A 106 -6.22 2.09 15.03
CA THR A 106 -7.36 1.99 15.95
C THR A 106 -8.68 1.97 15.16
N ALA A 107 -9.74 1.42 15.76
CA ALA A 107 -11.07 1.41 15.13
C ALA A 107 -11.54 2.82 14.72
N ARG A 108 -11.22 3.84 15.54
CA ARG A 108 -11.53 5.24 15.21
C ARG A 108 -10.72 5.76 14.03
N ALA A 109 -9.44 5.39 13.91
CA ALA A 109 -8.62 5.79 12.78
C ALA A 109 -9.14 5.19 11.47
N VAL A 110 -9.50 3.91 11.47
CA VAL A 110 -10.15 3.25 10.32
C VAL A 110 -11.47 3.94 9.95
N ALA A 111 -12.33 4.23 10.94
CA ALA A 111 -13.60 4.91 10.70
C ALA A 111 -13.43 6.31 10.08
N ARG A 112 -12.37 7.04 10.45
CA ARG A 112 -12.05 8.36 9.87
C ARG A 112 -11.60 8.25 8.42
N VAL A 113 -10.75 7.28 8.08
CA VAL A 113 -10.35 7.00 6.69
C VAL A 113 -11.57 6.60 5.87
N GLY A 114 -12.41 5.68 6.38
CA GLY A 114 -13.65 5.29 5.72
C GLY A 114 -14.59 6.47 5.48
N ARG A 115 -14.77 7.35 6.47
CA ARG A 115 -15.56 8.58 6.33
C ARG A 115 -14.98 9.52 5.27
N LEU A 116 -13.66 9.68 5.19
CA LEU A 116 -13.02 10.49 4.15
C LEU A 116 -13.38 9.96 2.75
N MET A 117 -13.30 8.63 2.55
CA MET A 117 -13.63 7.99 1.28
C MET A 117 -15.13 8.12 0.95
N LEU A 118 -16.02 7.87 1.92
CA LEU A 118 -17.47 8.06 1.76
C LEU A 118 -17.86 9.52 1.44
N ARG A 119 -17.03 10.48 1.85
CA ARG A 119 -17.19 11.90 1.55
C ARG A 119 -16.34 12.36 0.36
N LYS A 120 -15.95 11.42 -0.51
CA LYS A 120 -15.23 11.68 -1.76
C LYS A 120 -14.01 12.57 -1.56
N GLY A 121 -13.26 12.32 -0.49
CA GLY A 121 -12.03 13.06 -0.15
C GLY A 121 -12.25 14.39 0.57
N ASN A 122 -13.50 14.78 0.86
CA ASN A 122 -13.81 15.96 1.65
C ASN A 122 -13.86 15.65 3.15
N TRP A 123 -13.07 16.37 3.94
CA TRP A 123 -13.08 16.31 5.38
C TRP A 123 -13.53 17.64 5.99
N GLN A 124 -14.76 17.68 6.50
CA GLN A 124 -15.32 18.85 7.19
C GLN A 124 -15.20 20.16 6.37
N GLY A 125 -15.51 20.10 5.07
CA GLY A 125 -15.45 21.24 4.16
C GLY A 125 -14.10 21.39 3.44
N ARG A 126 -13.04 20.72 3.89
CA ARG A 126 -11.72 20.75 3.24
C ARG A 126 -11.56 19.56 2.29
N GLN A 127 -11.25 19.83 1.02
CA GLN A 127 -10.91 18.78 0.06
C GLN A 127 -9.46 18.31 0.28
N LEU A 128 -9.26 17.05 0.65
CA LEU A 128 -7.93 16.46 0.89
C LEU A 128 -7.47 15.54 -0.24
N VAL A 129 -8.40 14.84 -0.88
CA VAL A 129 -8.15 13.97 -2.04
C VAL A 129 -9.15 14.37 -3.11
N ASP A 130 -8.74 14.56 -4.36
CA ASP A 130 -9.68 14.88 -5.45
C ASP A 130 -10.81 13.85 -5.51
N SER A 131 -12.07 14.31 -5.62
CA SER A 131 -13.23 13.43 -5.68
C SER A 131 -13.16 12.49 -6.89
N LYS A 132 -12.59 12.95 -8.02
CA LYS A 132 -12.37 12.10 -9.20
C LYS A 132 -11.51 10.89 -8.86
N TRP A 133 -10.44 11.09 -8.09
CA TRP A 133 -9.53 10.00 -7.72
C TRP A 133 -10.20 9.04 -6.75
N VAL A 134 -11.00 9.54 -5.80
CA VAL A 134 -11.76 8.68 -4.89
C VAL A 134 -12.77 7.81 -5.64
N GLU A 135 -13.46 8.36 -6.63
CA GLU A 135 -14.41 7.63 -7.46
C GLU A 135 -13.73 6.58 -8.35
N GLU A 136 -12.57 6.93 -8.92
CA GLU A 136 -11.82 6.02 -9.79
C GLU A 136 -11.30 4.79 -9.03
N VAL A 137 -10.69 4.98 -7.85
CA VAL A 137 -10.05 3.86 -7.11
C VAL A 137 -11.03 2.86 -6.51
N VAL A 138 -12.32 3.19 -6.44
CA VAL A 138 -13.38 2.27 -5.99
C VAL A 138 -14.15 1.65 -7.15
N ARG A 139 -13.83 2.04 -8.39
CA ARG A 139 -14.42 1.47 -9.59
C ARG A 139 -13.63 0.23 -10.01
N TYR A 140 -14.33 -0.72 -10.64
CA TYR A 140 -13.65 -1.79 -11.34
C TYR A 140 -12.91 -1.23 -12.56
N ALA A 141 -11.58 -1.38 -12.57
CA ALA A 141 -10.69 -0.84 -13.59
C ALA A 141 -10.64 -1.68 -14.89
N GLY A 142 -11.51 -2.67 -15.07
CA GLY A 142 -11.48 -3.56 -16.24
C GLY A 142 -10.30 -4.54 -16.26
N THR A 143 -9.62 -4.72 -15.13
CA THR A 143 -8.47 -5.62 -15.01
C THR A 143 -8.90 -7.08 -14.80
N PRO A 144 -8.07 -8.07 -15.12
CA PRO A 144 -8.38 -9.46 -14.82
C PRO A 144 -8.80 -9.66 -13.35
N LEU A 145 -9.80 -10.49 -13.12
CA LEU A 145 -10.30 -10.81 -11.78
C LEU A 145 -9.69 -12.13 -11.32
N PRO A 146 -9.45 -12.32 -10.00
CA PRO A 146 -9.11 -13.63 -9.49
C PRO A 146 -10.24 -14.62 -9.79
N ASP A 147 -9.89 -15.88 -10.05
CA ASP A 147 -10.87 -16.95 -10.15
C ASP A 147 -11.70 -16.97 -8.87
N ARG A 148 -13.00 -16.71 -9.01
CA ARG A 148 -13.94 -16.90 -7.91
C ARG A 148 -14.07 -18.40 -7.74
N VAL A 149 -13.47 -18.96 -6.70
CA VAL A 149 -13.82 -20.31 -6.24
C VAL A 149 -15.34 -20.30 -6.03
N SER A 150 -16.08 -21.03 -6.86
CA SER A 150 -17.52 -21.19 -6.63
C SER A 150 -17.68 -21.82 -5.27
N ARG A 151 -18.13 -21.06 -4.27
CA ARG A 151 -18.67 -21.68 -3.06
C ARG A 151 -19.84 -22.51 -3.54
N ALA A 152 -19.68 -23.83 -3.56
CA ALA A 152 -20.82 -24.73 -3.54
C ALA A 152 -21.75 -24.20 -2.44
N SER A 153 -23.00 -23.93 -2.81
CA SER A 153 -24.05 -23.47 -1.91
C SER A 153 -24.01 -24.30 -0.64
N SER A 154 -23.61 -23.70 0.48
CA SER A 154 -23.79 -24.32 1.79
C SER A 154 -25.29 -24.58 1.96
N PRO A 155 -25.73 -25.82 2.24
CA PRO A 155 -27.13 -26.08 2.51
C PRO A 155 -27.55 -25.25 3.73
N ARG A 156 -28.74 -24.65 3.60
CA ARG A 156 -29.40 -23.86 4.66
C ARG A 156 -29.71 -24.73 5.87
#